data_AF-A0A814KYL0-F1
#
_entry.id   AF-A0A814KYL0-F1
#
_cell.length_a   1.000
_cell.length_b   1.000
_cell.length_c   1.000
_cell.angle_alpha   90.00
_cell.angle_beta   90.00
_cell.angle_gamma   90.00
#
_symmetry.space_group_name_H-M   'P 1'
#
loop_
_entity.id
_entity.type
_entity.pdbx_description
1 polymer ?
#
loop_
_entity_poly.entity_id
_entity_poly.type
_entity_poly.pdbx_seq_one_letter_code
_entity_poly.pdbx_strand_id
1 'polypeptide(L)'
;MPRYKNSNLPRVNNFVVNTVHQVSNLQDGLVPVDDVEMNESSNSNTDSEDKDFEMDDSLGHVDIDLIEEILEFCLDGHCNRRNLSVLIFSILRNFSVTFRDAELFLSQINCMSAKSAAKQLFKFKTEPLVNLVEDGRGGKHKAALYDFYPEFELEAKSFVEREDKKKECSFTALNLAKYIYSFYNQLTKSSDSVNNLIRSERMVKNDLKAWGY
;
A
#
# COMPACT_ATOMS: atom_id res chain seq x y z
N MET A 1 -35.86 41.19 5.36
CA MET A 1 -34.96 40.02 5.35
C MET A 1 -33.81 40.25 6.34
N PRO A 2 -33.33 39.20 7.01
CA PRO A 2 -32.93 39.25 8.42
C PRO A 2 -31.47 39.64 8.68
N ARG A 3 -31.27 40.35 9.80
CA ARG A 3 -30.00 40.61 10.47
C ARG A 3 -29.52 39.32 11.15
N TYR A 4 -28.36 38.78 10.75
CA TYR A 4 -27.72 37.73 11.51
C TYR A 4 -26.84 38.30 12.62
N LYS A 5 -27.07 37.74 13.81
CA LYS A 5 -26.51 38.09 15.10
C LYS A 5 -25.10 37.51 15.25
N ASN A 6 -24.27 38.24 16.00
CA ASN A 6 -23.05 37.79 16.66
C ASN A 6 -23.21 36.39 17.28
N SER A 7 -22.29 35.49 16.94
CA SER A 7 -21.95 34.34 17.77
C SER A 7 -20.50 34.46 18.21
N ASN A 8 -20.34 34.75 19.51
CA ASN A 8 -19.10 34.56 20.25
C ASN A 8 -18.65 33.11 20.14
N LEU A 9 -17.46 32.87 19.60
CA LEU A 9 -16.77 31.59 19.75
C LEU A 9 -15.76 31.68 20.90
N PRO A 10 -15.73 30.69 21.81
CA PRO A 10 -14.85 30.69 22.96
C PRO A 10 -13.39 30.40 22.57
N ARG A 11 -12.47 31.12 23.24
CA ARG A 11 -11.02 30.89 23.20
C ARG A 11 -10.69 29.48 23.67
N VAL A 12 -9.97 28.72 22.84
CA VAL A 12 -9.39 27.44 23.22
C VAL A 12 -8.08 27.69 23.97
N ASN A 13 -7.95 27.00 25.11
CA ASN A 13 -6.91 27.12 26.11
C ASN A 13 -5.52 26.72 25.59
N ASN A 14 -4.52 27.50 26.02
CA ASN A 14 -3.11 27.18 25.94
C ASN A 14 -2.81 25.91 26.77
N PHE A 15 -2.34 24.87 26.11
CA PHE A 15 -1.70 23.74 26.77
C PHE A 15 -0.25 24.12 27.10
N VAL A 16 0.01 24.38 28.37
CA VAL A 16 1.36 24.50 28.94
C VAL A 16 1.82 23.10 29.31
N VAL A 17 2.76 22.53 28.56
CA VAL A 17 3.48 21.32 28.96
C VAL A 17 4.71 21.76 29.75
N ASN A 18 4.58 21.76 31.06
CA ASN A 18 5.73 21.77 31.98
C ASN A 18 6.13 20.32 32.24
N THR A 19 7.28 19.89 31.71
CA THR A 19 7.94 18.68 32.20
C THR A 19 9.29 19.06 32.80
N VAL A 20 9.43 18.61 34.04
CA VAL A 20 10.44 18.94 35.03
C VAL A 20 11.70 18.08 34.84
N HIS A 21 12.83 18.76 35.03
CA HIS A 21 14.15 18.37 35.54
C HIS A 21 14.63 16.90 35.61
N GLN A 22 15.90 16.82 35.20
CA GLN A 22 17.05 16.15 35.85
C GLN A 22 17.12 14.63 35.79
N VAL A 23 18.08 14.15 34.98
CA VAL A 23 18.80 12.90 35.26
C VAL A 23 20.27 13.26 35.41
N SER A 24 20.79 12.92 36.59
CA SER A 24 22.16 13.09 37.06
C SER A 24 23.14 12.19 36.33
N ASN A 25 24.32 12.76 36.09
CA ASN A 25 25.57 12.09 35.76
C ASN A 25 25.89 10.95 36.73
N LEU A 26 26.30 9.81 36.19
CA LEU A 26 27.13 8.82 36.88
C LEU A 26 28.19 8.34 35.89
N GLN A 27 29.43 8.76 36.16
CA GLN A 27 30.67 8.19 35.64
C GLN A 27 30.88 6.81 36.27
N ASP A 28 31.44 5.90 35.48
CA ASP A 28 32.57 5.01 35.80
C ASP A 28 32.39 3.62 35.17
N GLY A 29 33.45 3.16 34.49
CA GLY A 29 33.54 1.77 34.05
C GLY A 29 34.28 1.57 32.73
N LEU A 30 35.57 1.91 32.70
CA LEU A 30 36.51 1.40 31.71
C LEU A 30 36.61 -0.12 31.81
N VAL A 31 36.25 -0.84 30.75
CA VAL A 31 36.57 -2.25 30.52
C VAL A 31 37.10 -2.37 29.08
N PRO A 32 38.19 -3.11 28.83
CA PRO A 32 38.82 -3.16 27.52
C PRO A 32 37.94 -3.94 26.53
N VAL A 33 37.74 -3.37 25.35
CA VAL A 33 37.00 -3.99 24.24
C VAL A 33 38.01 -4.79 23.43
N ASP A 34 37.79 -6.10 23.37
CA ASP A 34 38.48 -7.01 22.46
C ASP A 34 38.19 -6.61 21.00
N ASP A 35 39.25 -6.62 20.19
CA ASP A 35 39.21 -6.35 18.75
C ASP A 35 38.33 -7.39 18.03
N VAL A 36 37.08 -7.00 17.72
CA VAL A 36 36.20 -7.73 16.81
C VAL A 36 36.31 -7.06 15.44
N GLU A 37 36.99 -7.73 14.51
CA GLU A 37 37.00 -7.40 13.09
C GLU A 37 35.57 -7.38 12.54
N MET A 38 35.04 -6.18 12.31
CA MET A 38 33.82 -6.00 11.53
C MET A 38 34.14 -6.18 10.04
N ASN A 39 33.75 -7.32 9.51
CA ASN A 39 33.74 -7.59 8.08
C ASN A 39 32.53 -6.87 7.46
N GLU A 40 32.67 -5.58 7.16
CA GLU A 40 31.72 -4.81 6.36
C GLU A 40 31.76 -5.34 4.91
N SER A 41 30.99 -6.38 4.66
CA SER A 41 30.56 -6.74 3.31
C SER A 41 29.58 -5.68 2.82
N SER A 42 30.12 -4.55 2.39
CA SER A 42 29.41 -3.53 1.61
C SER A 42 28.99 -4.13 0.28
N ASN A 43 27.87 -4.85 0.27
CA ASN A 43 27.24 -5.31 -0.94
C ASN A 43 26.29 -4.22 -1.44
N SER A 44 26.86 -3.11 -1.91
CA SER A 44 26.14 -2.11 -2.68
C SER A 44 25.92 -2.69 -4.09
N ASN A 45 24.86 -3.47 -4.26
CA ASN A 45 24.20 -3.59 -5.55
C ASN A 45 23.50 -2.24 -5.82
N THR A 46 24.30 -1.22 -6.14
CA THR A 46 23.82 -0.07 -6.89
C THR A 46 23.59 -0.57 -8.31
N ASP A 47 22.38 -1.10 -8.53
CA ASP A 47 21.85 -1.31 -9.86
C ASP A 47 21.97 0.01 -10.62
N SER A 48 22.81 -0.07 -11.64
CA SER A 48 23.10 0.95 -12.63
C SER A 48 21.86 1.24 -13.48
N GLU A 49 20.89 1.96 -12.91
CA GLU A 49 19.77 2.58 -13.62
C GLU A 49 19.80 4.12 -13.57
N ASP A 50 20.94 4.73 -13.25
CA ASP A 50 21.24 6.11 -13.59
C ASP A 50 21.65 6.22 -15.07
N LYS A 51 20.81 5.68 -15.97
CA LYS A 51 20.73 6.29 -17.29
C LYS A 51 20.09 7.63 -17.04
N ASP A 52 20.87 8.69 -17.29
CA ASP A 52 20.45 10.07 -17.29
C ASP A 52 19.00 10.16 -17.79
N PHE A 53 18.08 10.24 -16.84
CA PHE A 53 16.71 10.63 -17.12
C PHE A 53 16.84 12.11 -17.38
N GLU A 54 17.31 12.46 -18.58
CA GLU A 54 17.09 13.76 -19.19
C GLU A 54 15.59 13.92 -19.17
N MET A 55 15.14 14.56 -18.10
CA MET A 55 13.75 14.79 -17.81
C MET A 55 13.32 15.88 -18.75
N ASP A 56 13.11 15.45 -19.98
CA ASP A 56 12.72 16.27 -21.10
C ASP A 56 11.48 17.06 -20.66
N ASP A 57 11.52 18.37 -20.86
CA ASP A 57 10.41 19.29 -20.65
C ASP A 57 9.19 18.93 -21.55
N SER A 58 9.23 17.80 -22.27
CA SER A 58 8.13 17.19 -23.01
C SER A 58 6.93 16.76 -22.16
N LEU A 59 7.04 16.72 -20.83
CA LEU A 59 5.89 16.70 -19.92
C LEU A 59 5.26 18.09 -19.70
N GLY A 60 5.69 19.09 -20.49
CA GLY A 60 5.38 20.52 -20.38
C GLY A 60 3.90 20.87 -20.35
N HIS A 61 3.02 19.97 -20.80
CA HIS A 61 1.58 20.12 -20.62
C HIS A 61 0.93 18.83 -20.11
N VAL A 62 0.07 19.00 -19.10
CA VAL A 62 -0.79 17.96 -18.56
C VAL A 62 -2.22 18.41 -18.81
N ASP A 63 -2.92 17.67 -19.66
CA ASP A 63 -4.30 17.97 -20.04
C ASP A 63 -5.25 17.75 -18.86
N ILE A 64 -6.34 18.51 -18.83
CA ILE A 64 -7.33 18.42 -17.76
C ILE A 64 -8.05 17.07 -17.76
N ASP A 65 -8.25 16.47 -18.93
CA ASP A 65 -8.88 15.17 -19.11
C ASP A 65 -8.07 14.07 -18.38
N LEU A 66 -6.75 14.11 -18.48
CA LEU A 66 -5.88 13.18 -17.75
C LEU A 66 -5.95 13.38 -16.24
N ILE A 67 -6.14 14.62 -15.77
CA ILE A 67 -6.32 14.90 -14.34
C ILE A 67 -7.65 14.31 -13.86
N GLU A 68 -8.71 14.42 -14.66
CA GLU A 68 -10.02 13.82 -14.39
C GLU A 68 -9.92 12.29 -14.31
N GLU A 69 -9.25 11.65 -15.26
CA GLU A 69 -9.03 10.19 -15.24
C GLU A 69 -8.26 9.74 -14.00
N ILE A 70 -7.20 10.45 -13.61
CA ILE A 70 -6.43 10.13 -12.39
C ILE A 70 -7.28 10.37 -11.13
N LEU A 71 -8.15 11.38 -11.14
CA LEU A 71 -9.07 11.66 -10.04
C LEU A 71 -10.10 10.55 -9.88
N GLU A 72 -10.77 10.14 -10.97
CA GLU A 72 -11.71 9.01 -10.97
C GLU A 72 -11.04 7.74 -10.47
N PHE A 73 -9.83 7.45 -10.95
CA PHE A 73 -9.04 6.32 -10.49
C PHE A 73 -8.77 6.35 -8.99
N CYS A 74 -8.47 7.52 -8.41
CA CYS A 74 -8.33 7.66 -6.97
C CYS A 74 -9.65 7.41 -6.24
N LEU A 75 -10.77 7.92 -6.76
CA LEU A 75 -12.10 7.77 -6.18
C LEU A 75 -12.62 6.32 -6.22
N ASP A 76 -12.19 5.52 -7.20
CA ASP A 76 -12.52 4.09 -7.36
C ASP A 76 -11.81 3.17 -6.33
N GLY A 77 -11.25 3.74 -5.27
CA GLY A 77 -10.62 2.99 -4.18
C GLY A 77 -9.13 2.75 -4.35
N HIS A 78 -8.50 3.36 -5.37
CA HIS A 78 -7.04 3.38 -5.53
C HIS A 78 -6.39 4.63 -4.91
N CYS A 79 -7.09 5.34 -4.03
CA CYS A 79 -6.55 6.49 -3.29
C CYS A 79 -5.46 6.06 -2.30
N ASN A 80 -4.22 6.04 -2.77
CA ASN A 80 -3.03 5.85 -1.94
C ASN A 80 -2.08 7.04 -2.12
N ARG A 81 -1.10 7.17 -1.22
CA ARG A 81 -0.15 8.30 -1.24
C ARG A 81 0.55 8.45 -2.58
N ARG A 82 0.88 7.36 -3.27
CA ARG A 82 1.52 7.37 -4.59
C ARG A 82 0.60 8.01 -5.63
N ASN A 83 -0.62 7.51 -5.78
CA ASN A 83 -1.58 8.01 -6.76
C ASN A 83 -1.99 9.46 -6.47
N LEU A 84 -2.13 9.80 -5.19
CA LEU A 84 -2.42 11.17 -4.75
C LEU A 84 -1.25 12.12 -5.06
N SER A 85 -0.01 11.66 -4.92
CA SER A 85 1.17 12.45 -5.30
C SER A 85 1.21 12.71 -6.81
N VAL A 86 0.85 11.72 -7.63
CA VAL A 86 0.76 11.87 -9.09
C VAL A 86 -0.34 12.87 -9.46
N LEU A 87 -1.53 12.77 -8.85
CA LEU A 87 -2.63 13.71 -9.07
C LEU A 87 -2.23 15.15 -8.74
N ILE A 88 -1.62 15.37 -7.57
CA ILE A 88 -1.15 16.70 -7.15
C ILE A 88 -0.08 17.22 -8.12
N PHE A 89 0.88 16.38 -8.50
CA PHE A 89 1.90 16.75 -9.48
C PHE A 89 1.27 17.14 -10.82
N SER A 90 0.31 16.37 -11.34
CA SER A 90 -0.41 16.66 -12.57
C SER A 90 -1.11 18.03 -12.52
N ILE A 91 -1.77 18.35 -11.41
CA ILE A 91 -2.42 19.66 -11.20
C ILE A 91 -1.39 20.78 -11.21
N LEU A 92 -0.27 20.64 -10.50
CA LEU A 92 0.81 21.64 -10.47
C LEU A 92 1.39 21.87 -11.87
N ARG A 93 1.57 20.80 -12.65
CA ARG A 93 2.04 20.90 -14.04
C ARG A 93 1.02 21.55 -14.96
N ASN A 94 -0.28 21.30 -14.78
CA ASN A 94 -1.33 22.01 -15.51
C ASN A 94 -1.32 23.53 -15.22
N PHE A 95 -1.02 23.94 -13.98
CA PHE A 95 -0.79 25.35 -13.62
C PHE A 95 0.59 25.91 -14.00
N SER A 96 1.37 25.19 -14.81
CA SER A 96 2.72 25.59 -15.25
C SER A 96 3.70 25.84 -14.10
N VAL A 97 3.49 25.21 -12.94
CA VAL A 97 4.42 25.30 -11.80
C VAL A 97 5.75 24.65 -12.19
N THR A 98 6.86 25.32 -11.90
CA THR A 98 8.19 24.81 -12.25
C THR A 98 8.44 23.47 -11.57
N PHE A 99 9.25 22.61 -12.20
CA PHE A 99 9.53 21.28 -11.65
C PHE A 99 10.15 21.35 -10.25
N ARG A 100 11.03 22.34 -10.03
CA ARG A 100 11.67 22.60 -8.73
C ARG A 100 10.66 23.00 -7.65
N ASP A 101 9.70 23.86 -7.99
CA ASP A 101 8.67 24.29 -7.05
C ASP A 101 7.69 23.15 -6.75
N ALA A 102 7.39 22.32 -7.75
CA ALA A 102 6.58 21.12 -7.57
C ALA A 102 7.27 20.10 -6.66
N GLU A 103 8.58 19.85 -6.83
CA GLU A 103 9.38 19.00 -5.93
C GLU A 103 9.34 19.54 -4.49
N LEU A 104 9.57 20.84 -4.32
CA LEU A 104 9.52 21.47 -3.00
C LEU A 104 8.14 21.31 -2.36
N PHE A 105 7.06 21.59 -3.10
CA PHE A 105 5.69 21.46 -2.60
C PHE A 105 5.37 20.01 -2.21
N LEU A 106 5.68 19.03 -3.08
CA LEU A 106 5.45 17.61 -2.81
C LEU A 106 6.22 17.14 -1.57
N SER A 107 7.46 17.60 -1.39
CA SER A 107 8.27 17.27 -0.21
C SER A 107 7.65 17.80 1.09
N GLN A 108 7.08 19.00 1.08
CA GLN A 108 6.45 19.62 2.25
C GLN A 108 5.21 18.87 2.74
N ILE A 109 4.48 18.24 1.82
CA ILE A 109 3.30 17.42 2.14
C ILE A 109 3.62 15.93 2.27
N ASN A 110 4.91 15.56 2.36
CA ASN A 110 5.39 14.17 2.46
C ASN A 110 4.87 13.26 1.33
N CYS A 111 4.72 13.82 0.13
CA CYS A 111 4.40 13.09 -1.08
C CYS A 111 5.66 12.51 -1.75
N MET A 112 5.48 11.77 -2.84
CA MET A 112 6.62 11.26 -3.62
C MET A 112 7.38 12.40 -4.32
N SER A 113 8.65 12.19 -4.65
CA SER A 113 9.42 13.17 -5.43
C SER A 113 8.76 13.45 -6.78
N ALA A 114 8.91 14.66 -7.28
CA ALA A 114 8.41 15.08 -8.58
C ALA A 114 8.99 14.19 -9.70
N LYS A 115 10.23 13.70 -9.55
CA LYS A 115 10.84 12.75 -10.50
C LYS A 115 10.07 11.43 -10.55
N SER A 116 9.74 10.87 -9.39
CA SER A 116 8.93 9.65 -9.31
C SER A 116 7.50 9.87 -9.78
N ALA A 117 6.90 11.01 -9.42
CA ALA A 117 5.55 11.38 -9.86
C ALA A 117 5.48 11.53 -11.38
N ALA A 118 6.48 12.17 -12.01
CA ALA A 118 6.56 12.32 -13.45
C ALA A 118 6.74 10.99 -14.18
N LYS A 119 7.58 10.08 -13.66
CA LYS A 119 7.72 8.72 -14.19
C LYS A 119 6.38 7.97 -14.14
N GLN A 120 5.65 8.08 -13.04
CA GLN A 120 4.34 7.45 -12.91
C GLN A 120 3.31 8.09 -13.83
N LEU A 121 3.28 9.42 -13.92
CA LEU A 121 2.41 10.15 -14.84
C LEU A 121 2.66 9.77 -16.30
N PHE A 122 3.92 9.55 -16.69
CA PHE A 122 4.26 9.02 -18.00
C PHE A 122 3.63 7.65 -18.22
N LYS A 123 3.69 6.74 -17.23
CA LYS A 123 3.00 5.44 -17.31
C LYS A 123 1.48 5.60 -17.45
N PHE A 124 0.85 6.51 -16.71
CA PHE A 124 -0.59 6.81 -16.87
C PHE A 124 -0.94 7.26 -18.30
N LYS A 125 -0.04 7.99 -18.97
CA LYS A 125 -0.25 8.42 -20.37
C LYS A 125 -0.06 7.27 -21.37
N THR A 126 0.84 6.34 -21.10
CA THR A 126 1.24 5.31 -22.08
C THR A 126 0.55 3.96 -21.90
N GLU A 127 0.08 3.66 -20.70
CA GLU A 127 -0.47 2.35 -20.33
C GLU A 127 -1.90 2.46 -19.78
N PRO A 128 -2.76 1.46 -20.00
CA PRO A 128 -4.07 1.40 -19.36
C PRO A 128 -3.96 1.40 -17.83
N LEU A 129 -4.75 2.24 -17.17
CA LEU A 129 -4.84 2.41 -15.71
C LEU A 129 -4.92 1.09 -14.91
N VAL A 130 -5.59 0.08 -15.46
CA VAL A 130 -5.75 -1.26 -14.86
C VAL A 130 -4.40 -1.93 -14.61
N ASN A 131 -3.43 -1.74 -15.50
CA ASN A 131 -2.10 -2.35 -15.37
C ASN A 131 -1.25 -1.66 -14.28
N LEU A 132 -1.58 -0.42 -13.94
CA LEU A 132 -0.88 0.39 -12.95
C LEU A 132 -1.23 -0.03 -11.51
N VAL A 133 -2.41 -0.64 -11.32
CA VAL A 133 -2.84 -1.26 -10.05
C VAL A 133 -2.12 -2.59 -9.80
N GLU A 134 -1.77 -3.31 -10.87
CA GLU A 134 -1.20 -4.66 -10.81
C GLU A 134 0.34 -4.68 -10.75
N ASP A 135 1.01 -3.52 -10.65
CA ASP A 135 2.46 -3.43 -10.41
C ASP A 135 2.73 -3.99 -8.99
N GLY A 136 2.83 -5.33 -8.92
CA GLY A 136 2.89 -6.19 -7.74
C GLY A 136 4.13 -6.00 -6.86
N ARG A 137 4.75 -4.82 -6.94
CA ARG A 137 5.87 -4.37 -6.13
C ARG A 137 5.33 -3.67 -4.86
N GLY A 138 5.07 -4.47 -3.83
CA GLY A 138 5.23 -4.06 -2.43
C GLY A 138 4.08 -3.29 -1.74
N GLY A 139 2.86 -3.28 -2.28
CA GLY A 139 1.69 -2.76 -1.56
C GLY A 139 0.91 -3.92 -0.97
N LYS A 140 0.73 -3.95 0.37
CA LYS A 140 -0.07 -4.95 1.11
C LYS A 140 -1.22 -5.45 0.24
N HIS A 141 -1.21 -6.75 -0.07
CA HIS A 141 -2.37 -7.44 -0.60
C HIS A 141 -3.60 -6.94 0.18
N LYS A 142 -4.71 -6.64 -0.51
CA LYS A 142 -6.02 -6.53 0.17
C LYS A 142 -6.03 -7.62 1.23
N ALA A 143 -6.16 -7.23 2.50
CA ALA A 143 -5.98 -8.15 3.60
C ALA A 143 -6.77 -9.43 3.27
N ALA A 144 -6.05 -10.52 3.10
CA ALA A 144 -6.62 -11.76 2.63
C ALA A 144 -7.65 -12.22 3.67
N LEU A 145 -8.60 -13.08 3.30
CA LEU A 145 -9.55 -13.65 4.27
C LEU A 145 -8.84 -14.19 5.52
N TYR A 146 -7.63 -14.75 5.32
CA TYR A 146 -6.80 -15.34 6.37
C TYR A 146 -6.12 -14.31 7.28
N ASP A 147 -5.92 -13.07 6.82
CA ASP A 147 -5.37 -12.00 7.66
C ASP A 147 -6.39 -11.57 8.74
N PHE A 148 -7.69 -11.69 8.43
CA PHE A 148 -8.78 -11.41 9.37
C PHE A 148 -9.22 -12.64 10.16
N TYR A 149 -9.14 -13.82 9.54
CA TYR A 149 -9.62 -15.08 10.09
C TYR A 149 -8.54 -16.18 9.92
N PRO A 150 -7.46 -16.15 10.71
CA PRO A 150 -6.36 -17.10 10.59
C PRO A 150 -6.79 -18.56 10.80
N GLU A 151 -7.87 -18.80 11.55
CA GLU A 151 -8.48 -20.12 11.73
C GLU A 151 -8.95 -20.75 10.42
N PHE A 152 -9.32 -19.94 9.42
CA PHE A 152 -9.69 -20.45 8.10
C PHE A 152 -8.49 -21.02 7.35
N GLU A 153 -7.32 -20.40 7.50
CA GLU A 153 -6.11 -20.91 6.86
C GLU A 153 -5.71 -22.26 7.45
N LEU A 154 -5.78 -22.39 8.78
CA LEU A 154 -5.45 -23.63 9.47
C LEU A 154 -6.39 -24.77 9.04
N GLU A 155 -7.70 -24.52 8.99
CA GLU A 155 -8.68 -25.55 8.60
C GLU A 155 -8.60 -25.87 7.10
N ALA A 156 -8.33 -24.87 6.25
CA ALA A 156 -8.11 -25.07 4.82
C ALA A 156 -6.88 -25.96 4.55
N LYS A 157 -5.74 -25.67 5.20
CA LYS A 157 -4.54 -26.52 5.12
C LYS A 157 -4.82 -27.94 5.61
N SER A 158 -5.48 -28.07 6.75
CA SER A 158 -5.89 -29.37 7.30
C SER A 158 -6.78 -30.15 6.34
N PHE A 159 -7.69 -29.48 5.63
CA PHE A 159 -8.51 -30.11 4.58
C PHE A 159 -7.65 -30.61 3.43
N VAL A 160 -6.72 -29.81 2.92
CA VAL A 160 -5.82 -30.21 1.82
C VAL A 160 -4.98 -31.42 2.22
N GLU A 161 -4.39 -31.42 3.42
CA GLU A 161 -3.62 -32.58 3.92
C GLU A 161 -4.47 -33.85 4.04
N ARG A 162 -5.75 -33.72 4.41
CA ARG A 162 -6.67 -34.86 4.49
C ARG A 162 -6.99 -35.41 3.10
N GLU A 163 -7.18 -34.53 2.11
CA GLU A 163 -7.43 -34.94 0.73
C GLU A 163 -6.19 -35.54 0.07
N ASP A 164 -5.00 -34.99 0.31
CA ASP A 164 -3.73 -35.47 -0.23
C ASP A 164 -3.35 -36.87 0.29
N LYS A 165 -3.75 -37.20 1.51
CA LYS A 165 -3.59 -38.55 2.09
C LYS A 165 -4.52 -39.61 1.47
N LYS A 166 -5.53 -39.22 0.70
CA LYS A 166 -6.42 -40.18 0.04
C LYS A 166 -5.72 -40.80 -1.17
N LYS A 167 -5.93 -42.10 -1.37
CA LYS A 167 -5.37 -42.82 -2.54
C LYS A 167 -5.97 -42.36 -3.87
N GLU A 168 -7.10 -41.65 -3.84
CA GLU A 168 -7.81 -41.14 -5.02
C GLU A 168 -7.50 -39.64 -5.19
N CYS A 169 -6.64 -39.31 -6.16
CA CYS A 169 -6.24 -37.93 -6.46
C CYS A 169 -7.34 -37.19 -7.25
N SER A 170 -8.47 -36.92 -6.60
CA SER A 170 -9.62 -36.19 -7.18
C SER A 170 -9.79 -34.77 -6.60
N PHE A 171 -8.83 -34.33 -5.80
CA PHE A 171 -8.83 -33.02 -5.19
C PHE A 171 -8.74 -31.91 -6.25
N THR A 172 -9.61 -30.91 -6.12
CA THR A 172 -9.60 -29.72 -6.99
C THR A 172 -9.68 -28.46 -6.13
N ALA A 173 -9.14 -27.35 -6.64
CA ALA A 173 -9.23 -26.05 -5.97
C ALA A 173 -10.69 -25.62 -5.71
N LEU A 174 -11.62 -26.05 -6.57
CA LEU A 174 -13.05 -25.80 -6.38
C LEU A 174 -13.61 -26.53 -5.16
N ASN A 175 -13.15 -27.74 -4.86
CA ASN A 175 -13.54 -28.48 -3.66
C ASN A 175 -13.10 -27.73 -2.39
N LEU A 176 -11.87 -27.21 -2.38
CA LEU A 176 -11.37 -26.38 -1.29
C LEU A 176 -12.15 -25.06 -1.15
N ALA A 177 -12.47 -24.38 -2.26
CA ALA A 177 -13.27 -23.15 -2.23
C ALA A 177 -14.67 -23.38 -1.62
N LYS A 178 -15.33 -24.48 -2.01
CA LYS A 178 -16.62 -24.88 -1.44
C LYS A 178 -16.52 -25.24 0.04
N TYR A 179 -15.43 -25.87 0.44
CA TYR A 179 -15.18 -26.23 1.83
C TYR A 179 -14.98 -24.98 2.72
N ILE A 180 -14.16 -24.03 2.28
CA ILE A 180 -13.96 -22.75 2.98
C ILE A 180 -15.29 -21.99 3.10
N TYR A 181 -16.10 -21.99 2.04
CA TYR A 181 -17.42 -21.37 2.05
C TYR A 181 -18.38 -22.02 3.06
N SER A 182 -18.41 -23.35 3.12
CA SER A 182 -19.27 -24.07 4.07
C SER A 182 -18.85 -23.81 5.52
N PHE A 183 -17.54 -23.76 5.78
CA PHE A 183 -16.99 -23.41 7.08
C PHE A 183 -17.34 -21.96 7.50
N TYR A 184 -17.29 -21.01 6.56
CA TYR A 184 -17.73 -19.65 6.82
C TYR A 184 -19.21 -19.56 7.22
N ASN A 185 -20.08 -20.24 6.48
CA ASN A 185 -21.51 -20.21 6.77
C ASN A 185 -21.83 -20.83 8.14
N GLN A 186 -21.06 -21.83 8.57
CA GLN A 186 -21.19 -22.40 9.92
C GLN A 186 -20.85 -21.37 11.01
N LEU A 187 -19.80 -20.57 10.79
CA LEU A 187 -19.35 -19.56 11.76
C LEU A 187 -20.26 -18.32 11.79
N THR A 188 -20.67 -17.84 10.63
CA THR A 188 -21.44 -16.59 10.50
C THR A 188 -22.95 -16.78 10.60
N LYS A 189 -23.44 -18.02 10.51
CA LYS A 189 -24.87 -18.37 10.44
C LYS A 189 -25.61 -17.64 9.31
N SER A 190 -24.91 -17.14 8.29
CA SER A 190 -25.54 -16.57 7.10
C SER A 190 -26.02 -17.71 6.19
N SER A 191 -27.22 -17.56 5.62
CA SER A 191 -27.75 -18.50 4.62
C SER A 191 -27.62 -17.91 3.21
N ASP A 192 -26.43 -17.39 2.87
CA ASP A 192 -26.22 -16.86 1.53
C ASP A 192 -26.14 -18.00 0.50
N SER A 193 -26.72 -17.76 -0.67
CA SER A 193 -26.77 -18.75 -1.75
C SER A 193 -25.37 -19.16 -2.21
N VAL A 194 -25.17 -20.47 -2.45
CA VAL A 194 -23.89 -21.13 -2.79
C VAL A 194 -23.16 -20.53 -4.02
N ASN A 195 -23.84 -19.70 -4.80
CA ASN A 195 -23.25 -19.05 -5.98
C ASN A 195 -22.25 -17.93 -5.64
N ASN A 196 -22.23 -17.43 -4.40
CA ASN A 196 -21.30 -16.39 -3.97
C ASN A 196 -20.20 -16.99 -3.07
N LEU A 197 -19.24 -17.69 -3.68
CA LEU A 197 -18.05 -18.13 -2.95
C LEU A 197 -17.29 -16.92 -2.38
N ILE A 198 -16.98 -16.98 -1.09
CA ILE A 198 -16.21 -15.92 -0.39
C ILE A 198 -14.77 -15.86 -0.91
N ARG A 199 -14.28 -17.00 -1.41
CA ARG A 199 -12.99 -17.10 -2.06
C ARG A 199 -13.16 -17.85 -3.37
N SER A 200 -12.86 -17.18 -4.48
CA SER A 200 -13.00 -17.78 -5.82
C SER A 200 -12.00 -18.92 -6.02
N GLU A 201 -12.30 -19.84 -6.95
CA GLU A 201 -11.40 -20.94 -7.30
C GLU A 201 -9.99 -20.42 -7.69
N ARG A 202 -9.92 -19.30 -8.43
CA ARG A 202 -8.65 -18.70 -8.84
C ARG A 202 -7.83 -18.22 -7.64
N MET A 203 -8.48 -17.64 -6.63
CA MET A 203 -7.80 -17.20 -5.40
C MET A 203 -7.29 -18.40 -4.61
N VAL A 204 -8.09 -19.45 -4.50
CA VAL A 204 -7.70 -20.68 -3.80
C VAL A 204 -6.53 -21.39 -4.49
N LYS A 205 -6.44 -21.36 -5.83
CA LYS A 205 -5.24 -21.85 -6.56
C LYS A 205 -3.97 -21.10 -6.16
N ASN A 206 -4.06 -19.79 -5.99
CA ASN A 206 -2.91 -18.99 -5.54
C ASN A 206 -2.54 -19.32 -4.09
N ASP A 207 -3.53 -19.59 -3.23
CA ASP A 207 -3.28 -19.99 -1.85
C ASP A 207 -2.54 -21.34 -1.77
N LEU A 208 -3.01 -22.34 -2.52
CA LEU A 208 -2.35 -23.66 -2.60
C LEU A 208 -0.88 -23.51 -3.00
N LYS A 209 -0.62 -22.72 -4.05
CA LYS A 209 0.74 -22.42 -4.51
C LYS A 209 1.57 -21.73 -3.42
N ALA A 210 0.99 -20.82 -2.65
CA ALA A 210 1.68 -20.13 -1.56
C ALA A 210 1.97 -21.07 -0.37
N TRP A 211 1.13 -22.08 -0.15
CA TRP A 211 1.30 -23.08 0.90
C TRP A 211 2.21 -24.25 0.51
N GLY A 212 2.56 -24.38 -0.78
CA GLY A 212 3.44 -25.43 -1.29
C GLY A 212 2.72 -26.71 -1.72
N TYR A 213 1.42 -26.63 -2.04
CA TYR A 213 0.63 -27.70 -2.65
C TYR A 213 0.47 -27.51 -4.16
#